data_AF-A0A2P7TW90-F1
#
_entry.id   AF-A0A2P7TW90-F1
#
_cell.length_a   1.000
_cell.length_b   1.000
_cell.length_c   1.000
_cell.angle_alpha   90.00
_cell.angle_beta   90.00
_cell.angle_gamma   90.00
#
_symmetry.space_group_name_H-M   'P 1'
#
loop_
_entity.id
_entity.type
_entity.pdbx_description
1 polymer ?
#
loop_
_entity_poly.entity_id
_entity_poly.type
_entity_poly.pdbx_seq_one_letter_code
_entity_poly.pdbx_strand_id
1 'polypeptide(L)'
;MRNFYYCLGTMFVVLQMFCKGSPAPQLGKHTALTLQEVNVQTEAAQPQNMAFVIENSSSDSAVFRLKVNGNLFYDVEELVKAIEQLPDTRKGNPDYEKAWQLVSNGIAFYHPLTESAWQHNPLLLFNSIGFGQCDDLAITLAQLWSAMGYQSRVWGLNGHVVPEIYANNRWQMYDPSYRVYYTISSQTNLVASVEDLAGNAALVTGGGNLFPFNTASDARVQFFRFSAVVAKRYSSVKDNYLIPSQNYQFRNLPLPPPFTLPPKSELMFPVLVDSAVSNTPLTEIAYAQAMLTLPANTKGIVAEQPLLLTAIFGKGRLKIGNQVKELPQNFLEQKIDLDSLQKQQPEIIESSTPVKLVYLINWHLVKPKNNNYVSFNGKNVKLCNIRLATVPEGLRVSRQITLPVNARVSQTNYAHFISCRFLWQDKLQNSTSVSDLLEAVQIFYATNPVYTDLEKAQYYELTKTNLCKLLNTATAAKTEDSLLNLCKNGHFEFLLSLFITLQADKLHQLLETAG
;
A
#
# COMPACT_ATOMS: atom_id res chain seq x y z
N MET A 1 21.28 35.26 -49.34
CA MET A 1 20.03 36.04 -49.21
C MET A 1 18.89 35.09 -49.53
N ARG A 2 18.12 34.67 -48.53
CA ARG A 2 16.75 35.16 -48.28
C ARG A 2 15.93 35.21 -49.57
N ASN A 3 14.96 34.30 -49.67
CA ASN A 3 13.60 34.67 -50.03
C ASN A 3 12.62 33.79 -49.27
N PHE A 4 11.89 34.45 -48.37
CA PHE A 4 10.65 33.98 -47.78
C PHE A 4 9.57 33.94 -48.86
N TYR A 5 8.73 32.91 -48.84
CA TYR A 5 7.32 33.05 -49.21
C TYR A 5 6.48 32.29 -48.19
N TYR A 6 5.56 33.04 -47.58
CA TYR A 6 4.49 32.54 -46.72
C TYR A 6 3.54 31.67 -47.54
N CYS A 7 3.12 30.54 -46.98
CA CYS A 7 1.84 29.93 -47.32
C CYS A 7 1.15 29.47 -46.04
N LEU A 8 -0.13 29.83 -45.93
CA LEU A 8 -1.01 29.58 -44.80
C LEU A 8 -1.07 28.09 -44.46
N GLY A 9 -0.60 27.73 -43.26
CA GLY A 9 -0.81 26.42 -42.67
C GLY A 9 -2.13 26.42 -41.89
N THR A 10 -3.13 25.75 -42.43
CA THR A 10 -4.38 25.40 -41.75
C THR A 10 -4.05 24.63 -40.48
N MET A 11 -4.32 25.25 -39.33
CA MET A 11 -4.12 24.65 -38.02
C MET A 11 -5.24 23.61 -37.81
N PHE A 12 -4.92 22.32 -37.98
CA PHE A 12 -5.80 21.25 -37.53
C PHE A 12 -5.77 21.22 -36.00
N VAL A 13 -6.75 21.88 -35.37
CA VAL A 13 -7.09 21.63 -33.98
C VAL A 13 -7.80 20.27 -33.95
N VAL A 14 -7.05 19.21 -33.65
CA VAL A 14 -7.64 17.94 -33.26
C VAL A 14 -8.27 18.17 -31.89
N LEU A 15 -9.58 18.38 -31.88
CA LEU A 15 -10.39 18.38 -30.68
C LEU A 15 -10.37 16.95 -30.12
N GLN A 16 -9.44 16.66 -29.20
CA GLN A 16 -9.45 15.40 -28.45
C GLN A 16 -10.71 15.40 -27.57
N MET A 17 -11.73 14.67 -28.01
CA MET A 17 -12.87 14.33 -27.18
C MET A 17 -12.40 13.37 -26.10
N PHE A 18 -12.29 13.85 -24.87
CA PHE A 18 -12.13 13.00 -23.70
C PHE A 18 -13.43 12.20 -23.52
N CYS A 19 -13.35 10.88 -23.63
CA CYS A 19 -14.47 9.97 -23.31
C CYS A 19 -14.69 9.87 -21.79
N LYS A 20 -14.90 11.02 -21.12
CA LYS A 20 -15.41 11.03 -19.75
C LYS A 20 -16.93 10.87 -19.85
N GLY A 21 -17.45 9.71 -19.45
CA GLY A 21 -18.90 9.52 -19.36
C GLY A 21 -19.50 10.54 -18.39
N SER A 22 -20.78 10.89 -18.56
CA SER A 22 -21.50 11.72 -17.58
C SER A 22 -21.37 11.10 -16.18
N PRO A 23 -21.13 11.90 -15.13
CA PRO A 23 -21.08 11.37 -13.76
C PRO A 23 -22.40 10.67 -13.44
N ALA A 24 -22.31 9.57 -12.69
CA ALA A 24 -23.47 8.86 -12.17
C ALA A 24 -24.40 9.82 -11.40
N PRO A 25 -25.72 9.59 -11.41
CA PRO A 25 -26.68 10.46 -10.72
C PRO A 25 -26.37 10.57 -9.23
N GLN A 26 -26.42 11.80 -8.70
CA GLN A 26 -26.16 12.11 -7.30
C GLN A 26 -27.02 11.26 -6.37
N LEU A 27 -26.37 10.48 -5.49
CA LEU A 27 -27.04 9.79 -4.40
C LEU A 27 -27.51 10.81 -3.34
N GLY A 28 -28.65 10.49 -2.72
CA GLY A 28 -29.48 11.40 -1.95
C GLY A 28 -28.76 12.15 -0.82
N LYS A 29 -29.12 13.43 -0.68
CA LYS A 29 -28.77 14.28 0.46
C LYS A 29 -29.31 13.67 1.75
N HIS A 30 -28.43 13.34 2.69
CA HIS A 30 -28.84 13.01 4.05
C HIS A 30 -29.20 14.27 4.85
N THR A 31 -30.19 14.06 5.72
CA THR A 31 -30.91 15.02 6.57
C THR A 31 -30.00 15.85 7.47
N ALA A 32 -30.31 17.14 7.59
CA ALA A 32 -29.60 18.09 8.42
C ALA A 32 -29.71 17.73 9.91
N LEU A 33 -28.64 17.17 10.46
CA LEU A 33 -28.37 17.17 11.90
C LEU A 33 -27.74 18.52 12.28
N THR A 34 -27.95 18.99 13.50
CA THR A 34 -27.21 20.13 14.04
C THR A 34 -25.76 19.70 14.28
N LEU A 35 -24.97 19.74 13.21
CA LEU A 35 -23.58 19.28 13.21
C LEU A 35 -22.71 20.34 13.88
N GLN A 36 -21.93 19.90 14.87
CA GLN A 36 -20.86 20.69 15.46
C GLN A 36 -19.57 20.34 14.72
N GLU A 37 -18.71 21.34 14.53
CA GLU A 37 -17.38 21.16 13.97
C GLU A 37 -16.33 21.56 15.01
N VAL A 38 -15.31 20.73 15.16
CA VAL A 38 -14.13 20.99 16.00
C VAL A 38 -12.90 20.75 15.15
N ASN A 39 -12.01 21.74 15.08
CA ASN A 39 -10.74 21.68 14.37
C ASN A 39 -9.61 21.88 15.38
N VAL A 40 -8.64 20.97 15.40
CA VAL A 40 -7.49 21.03 16.32
C VAL A 40 -6.20 20.87 15.52
N GLN A 41 -5.26 21.77 15.80
CA GLN A 41 -3.88 21.64 15.35
C GLN A 41 -3.03 21.12 16.50
N THR A 42 -2.22 20.10 16.23
CA THR A 42 -1.31 19.52 17.21
C THR A 42 0.09 19.37 16.64
N GLU A 43 1.09 19.69 17.46
CA GLU A 43 2.50 19.58 17.09
C GLU A 43 3.15 18.38 17.78
N ALA A 44 4.13 17.78 17.12
CA ALA A 44 4.90 16.65 17.63
C ALA A 44 6.37 16.79 17.27
N ALA A 45 7.24 16.89 18.29
CA ALA A 45 8.69 16.89 18.09
C ALA A 45 9.22 15.50 17.67
N GLN A 46 8.57 14.43 18.12
CA GLN A 46 8.91 13.04 17.82
C GLN A 46 7.66 12.25 17.39
N PRO A 47 7.06 12.57 16.23
CA PRO A 47 5.77 12.03 15.81
C PRO A 47 5.74 10.50 15.68
N GLN A 48 6.90 9.86 15.46
CA GLN A 48 7.02 8.41 15.31
C GLN A 48 6.67 7.61 16.57
N ASN A 49 6.57 8.25 17.74
CA ASN A 49 6.23 7.62 19.03
C ASN A 49 4.89 8.11 19.59
N MET A 50 4.11 8.85 18.82
CA MET A 50 2.87 9.48 19.30
C MET A 50 1.62 8.80 18.73
N ALA A 51 0.51 8.95 19.44
CA ALA A 51 -0.83 8.60 18.99
C ALA A 51 -1.78 9.77 19.25
N PHE A 52 -2.77 9.92 18.37
CA PHE A 52 -3.96 10.72 18.62
C PHE A 52 -4.83 10.00 19.64
N VAL A 53 -5.36 10.77 20.58
CA VAL A 53 -6.29 10.29 21.59
C VAL A 53 -7.50 11.20 21.60
N ILE A 54 -8.67 10.59 21.47
CA ILE A 54 -9.97 11.25 21.53
C ILE A 54 -10.71 10.69 22.74
N GLU A 55 -10.93 11.52 23.74
CA GLU A 55 -11.61 11.16 24.97
C GLU A 55 -13.02 11.76 24.98
N ASN A 56 -14.01 10.94 25.32
CA ASN A 56 -15.33 11.41 25.68
C ASN A 56 -15.54 11.24 27.18
N SER A 57 -15.26 12.29 27.96
CA SER A 57 -15.44 12.27 29.41
C SER A 57 -16.89 12.54 29.84
N SER A 58 -17.81 12.78 28.89
CA SER A 58 -19.20 13.15 29.18
C SER A 58 -20.09 11.92 29.44
N SER A 59 -21.35 12.20 29.78
CA SER A 59 -22.41 11.19 29.94
C SER A 59 -23.12 10.81 28.63
N ASP A 60 -22.85 11.52 27.54
CA ASP A 60 -23.52 11.32 26.25
C ASP A 60 -22.57 10.73 25.21
N SER A 61 -23.08 9.90 24.29
CA SER A 61 -22.28 9.43 23.15
C SER A 61 -21.97 10.57 22.18
N ALA A 62 -20.76 10.58 21.64
CA ALA A 62 -20.39 11.41 20.49
C ALA A 62 -20.43 10.59 19.21
N VAL A 63 -20.91 11.19 18.12
CA VAL A 63 -21.03 10.55 16.81
C VAL A 63 -20.48 11.49 15.76
N PHE A 64 -19.43 11.10 15.02
CA PHE A 64 -18.70 12.03 14.18
C PHE A 64 -18.00 11.42 12.97
N ARG A 65 -17.82 12.25 11.95
CA ARG A 65 -16.83 12.04 10.89
C ARG A 65 -15.50 12.63 11.34
N LEU A 66 -14.44 11.85 11.22
CA LEU A 66 -13.08 12.19 11.61
C LEU A 66 -12.26 12.43 10.35
N LYS A 67 -11.50 13.53 10.30
CA LYS A 67 -10.40 13.70 9.34
C LYS A 67 -9.09 13.88 10.07
N VAL A 68 -8.05 13.21 9.60
CA VAL A 68 -6.69 13.35 10.11
C VAL A 68 -5.79 13.72 8.96
N ASN A 69 -5.23 14.93 8.98
CA ASN A 69 -4.38 15.46 7.91
C ASN A 69 -5.04 15.40 6.52
N GLY A 70 -6.37 15.60 6.48
CA GLY A 70 -7.19 15.49 5.25
C GLY A 70 -7.60 14.05 4.87
N ASN A 71 -7.13 13.04 5.59
CA ASN A 71 -7.42 11.62 5.31
C ASN A 71 -8.62 11.10 6.11
N LEU A 72 -8.98 9.83 5.83
CA LEU A 72 -10.19 9.09 6.25
C LEU A 72 -11.43 9.51 5.47
N PHE A 73 -11.89 8.65 4.56
CA PHE A 73 -12.90 8.95 3.54
C PHE A 73 -14.25 8.33 3.89
N TYR A 74 -15.35 9.04 3.67
CA TYR A 74 -16.69 8.53 4.00
C TYR A 74 -17.53 8.14 2.79
N ASP A 75 -17.04 8.44 1.59
CA ASP A 75 -17.64 8.06 0.32
C ASP A 75 -16.58 8.05 -0.79
N VAL A 76 -16.95 7.54 -1.96
CA VAL A 76 -16.04 7.43 -3.11
C VAL A 76 -15.77 8.82 -3.70
N GLU A 77 -16.71 9.74 -3.60
CA GLU A 77 -16.57 11.12 -4.08
C GLU A 77 -15.47 11.87 -3.32
N GLU A 78 -15.30 11.65 -2.02
CA GLU A 78 -14.20 12.18 -1.22
C GLU A 78 -12.84 11.60 -1.67
N LEU A 79 -12.78 10.31 -2.03
CA LEU A 79 -11.58 9.71 -2.63
C LEU A 79 -11.25 10.35 -3.98
N VAL A 80 -12.25 10.56 -4.85
CA VAL A 80 -12.07 11.23 -6.15
C VAL A 80 -11.57 12.65 -5.97
N LYS A 81 -12.13 13.42 -5.03
CA LYS A 81 -11.63 14.77 -4.70
C LYS A 81 -10.19 14.75 -4.20
N ALA A 82 -9.82 13.75 -3.40
CA ALA A 82 -8.43 13.61 -2.94
C ALA A 82 -7.48 13.35 -4.13
N ILE A 83 -7.90 12.54 -5.11
CA ILE A 83 -7.15 12.30 -6.35
C ILE A 83 -6.96 13.60 -7.15
N GLU A 84 -8.01 14.40 -7.30
CA GLU A 84 -7.96 15.69 -8.01
C GLU A 84 -6.99 16.68 -7.35
N GLN A 85 -6.85 16.62 -6.02
CA GLN A 85 -5.96 17.46 -5.23
C GLN A 85 -4.52 16.96 -5.18
N LEU A 86 -4.21 15.75 -5.67
CA LEU A 86 -2.84 15.27 -5.69
C LEU A 86 -1.99 16.13 -6.62
N PRO A 87 -0.76 16.50 -6.18
CA PRO A 87 0.14 17.29 -7.01
C PRO A 87 0.56 16.49 -8.23
N ASP A 88 0.90 17.22 -9.29
CA ASP A 88 1.49 16.60 -10.47
C ASP A 88 2.88 16.06 -10.14
N THR A 89 3.11 14.77 -10.41
CA THR A 89 4.41 14.11 -10.20
C THR A 89 5.30 14.18 -11.43
N ARG A 90 4.68 14.47 -12.58
CA ARG A 90 5.31 14.86 -13.83
C ARG A 90 4.38 15.88 -14.49
N LYS A 91 4.93 16.85 -15.21
CA LYS A 91 4.15 17.95 -15.81
C LYS A 91 2.91 17.42 -16.56
N GLY A 92 1.71 17.72 -16.05
CA GLY A 92 0.45 17.35 -16.68
C GLY A 92 0.11 15.86 -16.62
N ASN A 93 0.52 15.12 -15.58
CA ASN A 93 0.03 13.73 -15.45
C ASN A 93 -1.49 13.71 -15.28
N PRO A 94 -2.18 12.81 -15.98
CA PRO A 94 -3.63 12.74 -15.97
C PRO A 94 -4.18 12.29 -14.59
N ASP A 95 -5.43 12.64 -14.31
CA ASP A 95 -6.12 12.29 -13.06
C ASP A 95 -6.15 10.77 -12.81
N TYR A 96 -6.32 9.96 -13.85
CA TYR A 96 -6.30 8.50 -13.73
C TYR A 96 -4.93 7.95 -13.31
N GLU A 97 -3.83 8.62 -13.66
CA GLU A 97 -2.50 8.28 -13.13
C GLU A 97 -2.40 8.68 -11.66
N LYS A 98 -2.97 9.83 -11.26
CA LYS A 98 -3.06 10.22 -9.83
C LYS A 98 -3.86 9.21 -9.00
N ALA A 99 -4.93 8.64 -9.56
CA ALA A 99 -5.68 7.56 -8.92
C ALA A 99 -4.80 6.33 -8.68
N TRP A 100 -4.03 5.92 -9.68
CA TRP A 100 -3.05 4.84 -9.54
C TRP A 100 -1.98 5.17 -8.48
N GLN A 101 -1.52 6.42 -8.40
CA GLN A 101 -0.57 6.87 -7.36
C GLN A 101 -1.18 6.80 -5.96
N LEU A 102 -2.45 7.17 -5.81
CA LEU A 102 -3.14 7.10 -4.52
C LEU A 102 -3.22 5.66 -4.02
N VAL A 103 -3.64 4.72 -4.88
CA VAL A 103 -3.70 3.28 -4.55
C VAL A 103 -2.31 2.73 -4.26
N SER A 104 -1.35 2.98 -5.15
CA SER A 104 0.03 2.47 -5.04
C SER A 104 0.75 2.94 -3.77
N ASN A 105 0.51 4.16 -3.32
CA ASN A 105 1.17 4.73 -2.14
C ASN A 105 0.36 4.58 -0.85
N GLY A 106 -0.97 4.47 -0.97
CA GLY A 106 -1.89 4.42 0.16
C GLY A 106 -2.16 3.01 0.68
N ILE A 107 -1.91 1.98 -0.12
CA ILE A 107 -2.15 0.58 0.23
C ILE A 107 -0.85 -0.21 0.06
N ALA A 108 -0.45 -0.95 1.09
CA ALA A 108 0.71 -1.83 1.05
C ALA A 108 0.37 -3.15 0.32
N PHE A 109 1.32 -3.67 -0.46
CA PHE A 109 1.16 -4.98 -1.08
C PHE A 109 1.50 -6.07 -0.05
N TYR A 110 0.53 -6.94 0.27
CA TYR A 110 0.73 -8.02 1.23
C TYR A 110 -0.28 -9.15 1.04
N HIS A 111 -0.08 -10.24 1.80
CA HIS A 111 -1.10 -11.27 1.91
C HIS A 111 -2.43 -10.66 2.39
N PRO A 112 -3.56 -11.07 1.79
CA PRO A 112 -4.86 -10.56 2.15
C PRO A 112 -5.19 -10.94 3.60
N LEU A 113 -6.02 -10.12 4.24
CA LEU A 113 -6.50 -10.43 5.59
C LEU A 113 -7.48 -11.61 5.58
N THR A 114 -8.28 -11.72 4.53
CA THR A 114 -9.27 -12.78 4.28
C THR A 114 -9.44 -13.01 2.78
N GLU A 115 -9.98 -14.16 2.39
CA GLU A 115 -10.40 -14.44 1.00
C GLU A 115 -11.82 -13.89 0.71
N SER A 116 -12.49 -13.33 1.70
CA SER A 116 -13.85 -12.83 1.55
C SER A 116 -13.92 -11.54 0.75
N ALA A 117 -14.88 -11.49 -0.19
CA ALA A 117 -15.05 -10.38 -1.14
C ALA A 117 -15.29 -9.00 -0.50
N TRP A 118 -15.70 -8.92 0.77
CA TRP A 118 -15.89 -7.65 1.47
C TRP A 118 -14.57 -6.87 1.66
N GLN A 119 -13.41 -7.55 1.62
CA GLN A 119 -12.10 -6.92 1.71
C GLN A 119 -11.83 -5.96 0.54
N HIS A 120 -12.38 -6.24 -0.63
CA HIS A 120 -12.22 -5.43 -1.84
C HIS A 120 -13.02 -4.11 -1.81
N ASN A 121 -13.67 -3.75 -0.69
CA ASN A 121 -14.32 -2.45 -0.53
C ASN A 121 -13.26 -1.34 -0.44
N PRO A 122 -13.23 -0.35 -1.36
CA PRO A 122 -12.21 0.70 -1.38
C PRO A 122 -12.11 1.48 -0.07
N LEU A 123 -13.25 1.83 0.54
CA LEU A 123 -13.26 2.63 1.77
C LEU A 123 -12.69 1.83 2.94
N LEU A 124 -13.00 0.53 3.01
CA LEU A 124 -12.45 -0.36 4.03
C LEU A 124 -10.94 -0.56 3.82
N LEU A 125 -10.52 -0.79 2.58
CA LEU A 125 -9.12 -0.99 2.22
C LEU A 125 -8.29 0.27 2.48
N PHE A 126 -8.80 1.46 2.12
CA PHE A 126 -8.10 2.73 2.34
C PHE A 126 -8.11 3.17 3.80
N ASN A 127 -9.25 3.20 4.48
CA ASN A 127 -9.33 3.77 5.84
C ASN A 127 -8.82 2.81 6.91
N SER A 128 -9.08 1.51 6.73
CA SER A 128 -8.93 0.51 7.78
C SER A 128 -7.79 -0.46 7.51
N ILE A 129 -7.93 -1.34 6.52
CA ILE A 129 -7.00 -2.47 6.32
C ILE A 129 -5.62 -1.97 5.93
N GLY A 130 -5.52 -1.10 4.92
CA GLY A 130 -4.28 -0.47 4.50
C GLY A 130 -3.30 -1.39 3.75
N PHE A 131 -3.65 -2.65 3.52
CA PHE A 131 -2.86 -3.62 2.76
C PHE A 131 -3.75 -4.62 2.03
N GLY A 132 -3.24 -5.23 0.95
CA GLY A 132 -3.93 -6.26 0.18
C GLY A 132 -3.06 -6.84 -0.93
N GLN A 133 -3.58 -7.84 -1.64
CA GLN A 133 -2.89 -8.51 -2.74
C GLN A 133 -3.27 -7.88 -4.10
N CYS A 134 -2.74 -8.43 -5.19
CA CYS A 134 -2.86 -7.86 -6.52
C CYS A 134 -4.29 -7.62 -6.99
N ASP A 135 -5.19 -8.51 -6.65
CA ASP A 135 -6.62 -8.39 -6.92
C ASP A 135 -7.26 -7.26 -6.11
N ASP A 136 -6.99 -7.15 -4.82
CA ASP A 136 -7.49 -6.06 -3.96
C ASP A 136 -7.14 -4.69 -4.54
N LEU A 137 -5.86 -4.49 -4.89
CA LEU A 137 -5.36 -3.22 -5.41
C LEU A 137 -5.88 -2.96 -6.83
N ALA A 138 -5.91 -3.98 -7.70
CA ALA A 138 -6.39 -3.85 -9.08
C ALA A 138 -7.88 -3.51 -9.14
N ILE A 139 -8.70 -4.24 -8.37
CA ILE A 139 -10.15 -4.02 -8.30
C ILE A 139 -10.43 -2.62 -7.74
N THR A 140 -9.78 -2.22 -6.64
CA THR A 140 -9.94 -0.89 -6.05
C THR A 140 -9.61 0.21 -7.05
N LEU A 141 -8.52 0.07 -7.80
CA LEU A 141 -8.13 1.07 -8.80
C LEU A 141 -9.13 1.14 -9.97
N ALA A 142 -9.57 -0.01 -10.49
CA ALA A 142 -10.57 -0.06 -11.54
C ALA A 142 -11.90 0.59 -11.10
N GLN A 143 -12.32 0.37 -9.86
CA GLN A 143 -13.51 1.02 -9.31
C GLN A 143 -13.36 2.54 -9.21
N LEU A 144 -12.21 3.03 -8.76
CA LEU A 144 -11.95 4.47 -8.71
C LEU A 144 -11.99 5.08 -10.11
N TRP A 145 -11.36 4.47 -11.11
CA TRP A 145 -11.45 4.93 -12.50
C TRP A 145 -12.89 4.94 -13.02
N SER A 146 -13.67 3.89 -12.71
CA SER A 146 -15.10 3.87 -13.06
C SER A 146 -15.88 4.99 -12.37
N ALA A 147 -15.59 5.31 -11.10
CA ALA A 147 -16.21 6.41 -10.38
C ALA A 147 -15.81 7.78 -10.93
N MET A 148 -14.59 7.89 -11.48
CA MET A 148 -14.10 9.06 -12.19
C MET A 148 -14.67 9.19 -13.61
N GLY A 149 -15.46 8.22 -14.09
CA GLY A 149 -16.12 8.26 -15.39
C GLY A 149 -15.32 7.63 -16.54
N TYR A 150 -14.25 6.88 -16.24
CA TYR A 150 -13.48 6.13 -17.23
C TYR A 150 -14.03 4.71 -17.41
N GLN A 151 -13.84 4.14 -18.60
CA GLN A 151 -14.00 2.70 -18.76
C GLN A 151 -12.77 2.01 -18.17
N SER A 152 -13.01 0.96 -17.39
CA SER A 152 -11.97 0.16 -16.76
C SER A 152 -12.29 -1.32 -16.87
N ARG A 153 -11.25 -2.16 -16.88
CA ARG A 153 -11.38 -3.62 -16.81
C ARG A 153 -10.29 -4.21 -15.92
N VAL A 154 -10.48 -5.44 -15.46
CA VAL A 154 -9.51 -6.16 -14.62
C VAL A 154 -9.20 -7.49 -15.28
N TRP A 155 -7.91 -7.80 -15.39
CA TRP A 155 -7.41 -9.06 -15.92
C TRP A 155 -6.97 -9.98 -14.80
N GLY A 156 -7.46 -11.22 -14.82
CA GLY A 156 -6.80 -12.34 -14.17
C GLY A 156 -5.74 -12.90 -15.10
N LEU A 157 -4.49 -12.89 -14.65
CA LEU A 157 -3.33 -13.50 -15.29
C LEU A 157 -2.87 -14.70 -14.45
N ASN A 158 -1.96 -15.52 -14.99
CA ASN A 158 -1.35 -16.63 -14.26
C ASN A 158 -0.66 -16.18 -12.95
N GLY A 159 -1.37 -16.23 -11.82
CA GLY A 159 -0.89 -15.81 -10.51
C GLY A 159 -0.72 -14.30 -10.32
N HIS A 160 -1.38 -13.47 -11.14
CA HIS A 160 -1.35 -12.00 -11.00
C HIS A 160 -2.65 -11.36 -11.48
N VAL A 161 -3.03 -10.22 -10.90
CA VAL A 161 -4.25 -9.50 -11.30
C VAL A 161 -3.89 -8.04 -11.53
N VAL A 162 -4.30 -7.49 -12.68
CA VAL A 162 -3.97 -6.10 -13.06
C VAL A 162 -5.19 -5.37 -13.63
N PRO A 163 -5.32 -4.06 -13.37
CA PRO A 163 -6.37 -3.26 -13.96
C PRO A 163 -5.89 -2.56 -15.23
N GLU A 164 -6.83 -2.24 -16.11
CA GLU A 164 -6.62 -1.35 -17.24
C GLU A 164 -7.68 -0.28 -17.29
N ILE A 165 -7.26 0.88 -17.80
CA ILE A 165 -8.13 2.00 -18.09
C ILE A 165 -8.17 2.26 -19.60
N TYR A 166 -9.34 2.58 -20.13
CA TYR A 166 -9.47 3.09 -21.49
C TYR A 166 -9.38 4.61 -21.46
N ALA A 167 -8.24 5.13 -21.93
CA ALA A 167 -7.97 6.56 -22.01
C ALA A 167 -7.20 6.87 -23.30
N ASN A 168 -7.45 8.03 -23.90
CA ASN A 168 -6.82 8.44 -25.16
C ASN A 168 -6.99 7.40 -26.29
N ASN A 169 -8.22 6.88 -26.45
CA ASN A 169 -8.58 5.85 -27.44
C ASN A 169 -7.81 4.52 -27.35
N ARG A 170 -7.26 4.19 -26.18
CA ARG A 170 -6.52 2.93 -25.97
C ARG A 170 -6.65 2.40 -24.55
N TRP A 171 -6.49 1.09 -24.42
CA TRP A 171 -6.25 0.47 -23.12
C TRP A 171 -4.83 0.78 -22.63
N GLN A 172 -4.71 1.04 -21.34
CA GLN A 172 -3.47 1.35 -20.65
C GLN A 172 -3.45 0.57 -19.33
N MET A 173 -2.39 -0.21 -19.11
CA MET A 173 -2.20 -0.98 -17.88
C MET A 173 -1.38 -0.18 -16.87
N TYR A 174 -1.94 -0.02 -15.67
CA TYR A 174 -1.24 0.54 -14.53
C TYR A 174 -1.26 -0.47 -13.38
N ASP A 175 -0.12 -1.05 -13.06
CA ASP A 175 0.00 -2.11 -12.06
C ASP A 175 0.21 -1.47 -10.66
N PRO A 176 -0.78 -1.51 -9.76
CA PRO A 176 -0.63 -0.95 -8.42
C PRO A 176 0.18 -1.86 -7.48
N SER A 177 0.27 -3.16 -7.77
CA SER A 177 1.02 -4.13 -6.95
C SER A 177 2.51 -3.97 -7.15
N TYR A 178 2.94 -3.93 -8.42
CA TYR A 178 4.34 -3.67 -8.77
C TYR A 178 4.68 -2.20 -8.88
N ARG A 179 3.68 -1.31 -8.67
CA ARG A 179 3.83 0.14 -8.69
C ARG A 179 4.58 0.58 -9.95
N VAL A 180 4.14 0.05 -11.09
CA VAL A 180 4.74 0.29 -12.40
C VAL A 180 3.69 0.42 -13.49
N TYR A 181 4.05 1.12 -14.56
CA TYR A 181 3.42 0.98 -15.85
C TYR A 181 4.53 0.88 -16.91
N TYR A 182 4.33 0.01 -17.89
CA TYR A 182 5.29 -0.19 -18.97
C TYR A 182 4.89 0.64 -20.18
N THR A 183 5.86 0.96 -21.03
CA THR A 183 5.60 1.73 -22.26
C THR A 183 5.87 0.86 -23.48
N ILE A 184 5.10 1.05 -24.55
CA ILE A 184 5.37 0.37 -25.83
C ILE A 184 6.71 0.83 -26.42
N SER A 185 7.06 2.09 -26.16
CA SER A 185 8.33 2.68 -26.58
C SER A 185 8.72 3.78 -25.62
N SER A 186 9.99 3.78 -25.22
CA SER A 186 10.62 4.82 -24.40
C SER A 186 10.54 6.21 -25.03
N GLN A 187 10.36 6.30 -26.36
CA GLN A 187 10.28 7.58 -27.09
C GLN A 187 8.89 8.20 -27.03
N THR A 188 7.84 7.38 -27.00
CA THR A 188 6.44 7.86 -27.07
C THR A 188 5.79 8.00 -25.71
N ASN A 189 6.35 7.35 -24.67
CA ASN A 189 5.75 7.24 -23.33
C ASN A 189 4.32 6.69 -23.33
N LEU A 190 3.90 6.02 -24.41
CA LEU A 190 2.58 5.40 -24.49
C LEU A 190 2.55 4.17 -23.60
N VAL A 191 1.65 4.18 -22.63
CA VAL A 191 1.46 3.07 -21.68
C VAL A 191 0.92 1.85 -22.43
N ALA A 192 1.58 0.72 -22.23
CA ALA A 192 1.23 -0.56 -22.82
C ALA A 192 -0.07 -1.11 -22.22
N SER A 193 -0.88 -1.79 -23.04
CA SER A 193 -1.99 -2.62 -22.57
C SER A 193 -1.48 -4.01 -22.14
N VAL A 194 -2.32 -4.81 -21.49
CA VAL A 194 -2.02 -6.22 -21.19
C VAL A 194 -1.76 -6.99 -22.47
N GLU A 195 -2.50 -6.73 -23.55
CA GLU A 195 -2.28 -7.36 -24.84
C GLU A 195 -0.94 -6.94 -25.49
N ASP A 196 -0.52 -5.67 -25.36
CA ASP A 196 0.80 -5.22 -25.81
C ASP A 196 1.91 -6.01 -25.10
N LEU A 197 1.79 -6.20 -23.78
CA LEU A 197 2.77 -6.93 -22.96
C LEU A 197 2.76 -8.44 -23.24
N ALA A 198 1.58 -9.00 -23.49
CA ALA A 198 1.42 -10.39 -23.91
C ALA A 198 2.11 -10.66 -25.25
N GLY A 199 2.03 -9.73 -26.19
CA GLY A 199 2.68 -9.83 -27.50
C GLY A 199 4.19 -9.58 -27.45
N ASN A 200 4.70 -8.86 -26.44
CA ASN A 200 6.11 -8.55 -26.31
C ASN A 200 6.57 -8.44 -24.84
N ALA A 201 7.04 -9.57 -24.29
CA ALA A 201 7.59 -9.65 -22.94
C ALA A 201 8.81 -8.72 -22.70
N ALA A 202 9.52 -8.30 -23.75
CA ALA A 202 10.65 -7.39 -23.62
C ALA A 202 10.24 -5.98 -23.17
N LEU A 203 8.96 -5.59 -23.34
CA LEU A 203 8.43 -4.32 -22.81
C LEU A 203 8.46 -4.30 -21.26
N VAL A 204 8.36 -5.47 -20.63
CA VAL A 204 8.46 -5.60 -19.16
C VAL A 204 9.91 -5.54 -18.70
N THR A 205 10.84 -6.16 -19.42
CA THR A 205 12.26 -6.23 -19.00
C THR A 205 13.09 -5.02 -19.44
N GLY A 206 12.66 -4.32 -20.49
CA GLY A 206 13.34 -3.20 -21.13
C GLY A 206 13.26 -1.85 -20.40
N GLY A 207 12.61 -1.81 -19.23
CA GLY A 207 12.48 -0.62 -18.39
C GLY A 207 11.25 0.22 -18.76
N GLY A 208 10.25 0.19 -17.87
CA GLY A 208 9.10 1.09 -17.91
C GLY A 208 9.42 2.45 -17.28
N ASN A 209 8.45 3.36 -17.29
CA ASN A 209 8.61 4.62 -16.57
C ASN A 209 8.54 4.39 -15.07
N LEU A 210 9.48 5.00 -14.36
CA LEU A 210 9.57 4.92 -12.92
C LEU A 210 8.76 6.02 -12.27
N PHE A 211 7.88 5.62 -11.37
CA PHE A 211 7.28 6.56 -10.44
C PHE A 211 8.17 6.72 -9.21
N PRO A 212 8.62 7.93 -8.84
CA PRO A 212 9.42 8.13 -7.64
C PRO A 212 8.60 7.79 -6.38
N PHE A 213 9.11 6.88 -5.56
CA PHE A 213 8.40 6.33 -4.39
C PHE A 213 9.14 6.62 -3.09
N ASN A 214 8.42 6.52 -1.96
CA ASN A 214 9.03 6.42 -0.64
C ASN A 214 9.72 5.05 -0.52
N THR A 215 11.06 5.07 -0.60
CA THR A 215 11.95 3.90 -0.69
C THR A 215 11.86 2.92 0.48
N ALA A 216 11.21 3.30 1.58
CA ALA A 216 11.26 2.59 2.84
C ALA A 216 10.25 1.43 3.02
N SER A 217 9.35 1.15 2.05
CA SER A 217 8.18 0.29 2.35
C SER A 217 8.03 -1.03 1.61
N ASP A 218 8.66 -1.25 0.44
CA ASP A 218 8.55 -2.57 -0.20
C ASP A 218 9.69 -2.86 -1.18
N ALA A 219 10.76 -3.47 -0.66
CA ALA A 219 11.86 -3.93 -1.49
C ALA A 219 11.39 -4.94 -2.54
N ARG A 220 10.42 -5.83 -2.23
CA ARG A 220 9.87 -6.86 -3.15
C ARG A 220 9.27 -6.23 -4.39
N VAL A 221 8.55 -5.14 -4.21
CA VAL A 221 7.96 -4.41 -5.35
C VAL A 221 9.04 -3.74 -6.21
N GLN A 222 10.16 -3.29 -5.64
CA GLN A 222 11.31 -2.80 -6.43
C GLN A 222 11.98 -3.92 -7.21
N PHE A 223 12.18 -5.02 -6.49
CA PHE A 223 12.79 -6.25 -6.94
C PHE A 223 12.06 -6.81 -8.18
N PHE A 224 10.76 -7.06 -8.13
CA PHE A 224 10.12 -7.89 -9.15
C PHE A 224 9.66 -7.15 -10.42
N ARG A 225 9.47 -5.83 -10.37
CA ARG A 225 8.70 -5.13 -11.42
C ARG A 225 9.30 -5.18 -12.84
N PHE A 226 10.60 -5.44 -13.01
CA PHE A 226 11.22 -5.61 -14.34
C PHE A 226 11.83 -7.00 -14.52
N SER A 227 11.40 -7.97 -13.72
CA SER A 227 11.91 -9.35 -13.76
C SER A 227 11.42 -10.13 -14.97
N ALA A 228 12.18 -11.15 -15.37
CA ALA A 228 11.71 -12.15 -16.32
C ALA A 228 10.50 -12.94 -15.77
N VAL A 229 10.45 -13.10 -14.44
CA VAL A 229 9.31 -13.73 -13.73
C VAL A 229 8.03 -12.93 -13.95
N VAL A 230 8.08 -11.61 -13.80
CA VAL A 230 6.92 -10.74 -14.05
C VAL A 230 6.60 -10.71 -15.54
N ALA A 231 7.60 -10.63 -16.42
CA ALA A 231 7.38 -10.70 -17.86
C ALA A 231 6.63 -11.98 -18.29
N LYS A 232 6.95 -13.12 -17.66
CA LYS A 232 6.27 -14.41 -17.89
C LYS A 232 4.80 -14.39 -17.47
N ARG A 233 4.42 -13.65 -16.43
CA ARG A 233 3.01 -13.49 -16.01
C ARG A 233 2.17 -12.83 -17.09
N TYR A 234 2.75 -11.87 -17.82
CA TYR A 234 2.07 -11.19 -18.93
C TYR A 234 2.06 -12.01 -20.23
N SER A 235 3.17 -12.70 -20.56
CA SER A 235 3.29 -13.46 -21.80
C SER A 235 2.69 -14.87 -21.76
N SER A 236 2.40 -15.41 -20.57
CA SER A 236 1.63 -16.64 -20.40
C SER A 236 0.15 -16.39 -20.66
N VAL A 237 -0.26 -16.34 -21.92
CA VAL A 237 -1.62 -15.92 -22.30
C VAL A 237 -2.71 -16.99 -22.19
N LYS A 238 -2.35 -18.26 -22.00
CA LYS A 238 -3.29 -19.40 -22.13
C LYS A 238 -4.44 -19.36 -21.10
N ASP A 239 -4.18 -18.75 -19.96
CA ASP A 239 -5.08 -18.67 -18.80
C ASP A 239 -5.47 -17.23 -18.47
N ASN A 240 -5.20 -16.27 -19.36
CA ASN A 240 -5.64 -14.90 -19.18
C ASN A 240 -7.16 -14.79 -19.36
N TYR A 241 -7.83 -14.13 -18.43
CA TYR A 241 -9.27 -13.87 -18.52
C TYR A 241 -9.62 -12.47 -18.01
N LEU A 242 -10.68 -11.90 -18.58
CA LEU A 242 -11.29 -10.69 -18.01
C LEU A 242 -12.15 -11.09 -16.83
N ILE A 243 -11.89 -10.49 -15.68
CA ILE A 243 -12.78 -10.62 -14.54
C ILE A 243 -14.09 -9.91 -14.92
N PRO A 244 -15.25 -10.57 -14.82
CA PRO A 244 -16.53 -9.93 -15.08
C PRO A 244 -16.74 -8.75 -14.13
N SER A 245 -17.15 -7.60 -14.67
CA SER A 245 -17.37 -6.39 -13.86
C SER A 245 -18.39 -6.59 -12.74
N GLN A 246 -19.35 -7.50 -12.92
CA GLN A 246 -20.34 -7.88 -11.90
C GLN A 246 -19.69 -8.50 -10.64
N ASN A 247 -18.51 -9.12 -10.79
CA ASN A 247 -17.82 -9.80 -9.70
C ASN A 247 -17.03 -8.83 -8.82
N TYR A 248 -16.84 -7.59 -9.26
CA TYR A 248 -16.09 -6.60 -8.51
C TYR A 248 -16.69 -5.19 -8.54
N GLN A 249 -17.81 -4.94 -9.20
CA GLN A 249 -18.47 -3.64 -9.10
C GLN A 249 -19.39 -3.64 -7.88
N PHE A 250 -18.90 -3.09 -6.77
CA PHE A 250 -19.75 -2.84 -5.61
C PHE A 250 -20.54 -1.52 -5.79
N ARG A 251 -21.40 -1.48 -6.81
CA ARG A 251 -22.40 -0.41 -6.91
C ARG A 251 -23.33 -0.56 -5.70
N ASN A 252 -23.47 0.51 -4.91
CA ASN A 252 -24.27 0.57 -3.68
C ASN A 252 -23.64 -0.08 -2.42
N LEU A 253 -22.32 -0.01 -2.24
CA LEU A 253 -21.75 -0.26 -0.91
C LEU A 253 -22.41 0.69 0.10
N PRO A 254 -22.90 0.18 1.25
CA PRO A 254 -23.34 1.06 2.32
C PRO A 254 -22.17 1.96 2.71
N LEU A 255 -22.45 3.25 2.85
CA LEU A 255 -21.46 4.20 3.30
C LEU A 255 -20.96 3.77 4.68
N PRO A 256 -19.65 3.89 4.96
CA PRO A 256 -19.12 3.62 6.28
C PRO A 256 -19.86 4.47 7.33
N PRO A 257 -20.25 3.88 8.47
CA PRO A 257 -20.91 4.64 9.53
C PRO A 257 -19.95 5.69 10.11
N PRO A 258 -20.46 6.77 10.73
CA PRO A 258 -19.61 7.67 11.50
C PRO A 258 -18.95 6.93 12.67
N PHE A 259 -17.85 7.48 13.20
CA PHE A 259 -17.31 7.01 14.46
C PHE A 259 -18.34 7.25 15.57
N THR A 260 -18.48 6.27 16.46
CA THR A 260 -19.29 6.40 17.68
C THR A 260 -18.38 6.23 18.90
N LEU A 261 -18.32 7.25 19.74
CA LEU A 261 -17.54 7.27 20.98
C LEU A 261 -18.50 7.32 22.19
N PRO A 262 -18.76 6.18 22.85
CA PRO A 262 -19.68 6.10 24.00
C PRO A 262 -19.26 7.01 25.19
N PRO A 263 -20.13 7.18 26.19
CA PRO A 263 -19.79 7.91 27.41
C PRO A 263 -18.57 7.30 28.11
N LYS A 264 -17.69 8.15 28.64
CA LYS A 264 -16.48 7.76 29.40
C LYS A 264 -15.57 6.79 28.64
N SER A 265 -15.49 6.95 27.32
CA SER A 265 -14.65 6.12 26.46
C SER A 265 -13.51 6.91 25.82
N GLU A 266 -12.50 6.19 25.35
CA GLU A 266 -11.31 6.75 24.73
C GLU A 266 -10.98 6.01 23.43
N LEU A 267 -10.73 6.73 22.34
CA LEU A 267 -10.21 6.20 21.08
C LEU A 267 -8.75 6.64 20.91
N MET A 268 -7.82 5.69 20.81
CA MET A 268 -6.39 5.93 20.64
C MET A 268 -5.89 5.30 19.33
N PHE A 269 -5.19 6.06 18.49
CA PHE A 269 -4.61 5.60 17.23
C PHE A 269 -3.53 6.55 16.70
N PRO A 270 -2.60 6.10 15.84
CA PRO A 270 -2.29 4.70 15.60
C PRO A 270 -1.59 4.06 16.79
N VAL A 271 -1.96 2.82 17.10
CA VAL A 271 -1.29 1.96 18.10
C VAL A 271 -1.15 0.54 17.56
N LEU A 272 -0.35 -0.27 18.22
CA LEU A 272 -0.26 -1.72 18.03
C LEU A 272 -0.43 -2.37 19.39
N VAL A 273 -1.58 -3.02 19.56
CA VAL A 273 -1.98 -3.75 20.76
C VAL A 273 -1.41 -5.16 20.74
N ASP A 274 -1.26 -5.78 19.56
CA ASP A 274 -0.51 -7.01 19.32
C ASP A 274 -0.34 -7.25 17.81
N SER A 275 0.53 -8.19 17.43
CA SER A 275 0.95 -8.43 16.05
C SER A 275 0.18 -9.50 15.26
N ALA A 276 -0.70 -10.27 15.92
CA ALA A 276 -1.39 -11.42 15.34
C ALA A 276 -2.84 -11.11 14.94
N VAL A 277 -3.02 -10.23 13.95
CA VAL A 277 -4.36 -9.91 13.39
C VAL A 277 -4.80 -10.96 12.36
N SER A 278 -3.87 -11.78 11.85
CA SER A 278 -4.10 -12.82 10.85
C SER A 278 -3.29 -14.08 11.19
N ASN A 279 -3.71 -15.22 10.62
CA ASN A 279 -2.92 -16.45 10.59
C ASN A 279 -1.57 -16.27 9.88
N THR A 280 -1.48 -15.25 9.01
CA THR A 280 -0.21 -14.77 8.45
C THR A 280 0.36 -13.71 9.39
N PRO A 281 1.55 -13.91 9.96
CA PRO A 281 2.19 -12.89 10.78
C PRO A 281 2.30 -11.59 9.97
N LEU A 282 1.66 -10.49 10.41
CA LEU A 282 1.78 -9.17 9.77
C LEU A 282 3.15 -8.52 10.07
N THR A 283 4.21 -9.33 10.13
CA THR A 283 5.53 -8.95 10.60
C THR A 283 6.21 -7.98 9.65
N GLU A 284 5.85 -8.02 8.36
CA GLU A 284 6.58 -7.38 7.27
C GLU A 284 5.95 -6.09 6.72
N ILE A 285 4.77 -5.70 7.21
CA ILE A 285 4.07 -4.50 6.72
C ILE A 285 3.83 -3.48 7.79
N ALA A 286 3.92 -2.21 7.40
CA ALA A 286 3.53 -1.10 8.25
C ALA A 286 2.00 -1.04 8.33
N TYR A 287 1.44 -1.57 9.40
CA TYR A 287 0.03 -1.39 9.77
C TYR A 287 -0.10 -0.77 11.16
N ALA A 288 -1.30 -0.33 11.46
CA ALA A 288 -1.67 0.21 12.75
C ALA A 288 -3.09 -0.23 13.13
N GLN A 289 -3.40 -0.02 14.40
CA GLN A 289 -4.71 -0.26 14.99
C GLN A 289 -5.24 1.03 15.61
N ALA A 290 -6.57 1.08 15.75
CA ALA A 290 -7.27 2.02 16.58
C ALA A 290 -7.90 1.25 17.74
N MET A 291 -7.62 1.68 18.96
CA MET A 291 -8.14 1.04 20.18
C MET A 291 -9.19 1.94 20.81
N LEU A 292 -10.44 1.46 20.83
CA LEU A 292 -11.54 2.07 21.56
C LEU A 292 -11.68 1.38 22.92
N THR A 293 -11.40 2.11 24.00
CA THR A 293 -11.54 1.63 25.38
C THR A 293 -12.88 2.08 25.94
N LEU A 294 -13.72 1.11 26.28
CA LEU A 294 -15.01 1.30 26.96
C LEU A 294 -14.84 1.09 28.47
N PRO A 295 -15.60 1.81 29.32
CA PRO A 295 -15.49 1.66 30.77
C PRO A 295 -15.89 0.27 31.25
N ALA A 296 -15.47 -0.09 32.47
CA ALA A 296 -15.97 -1.30 33.13
C ALA A 296 -17.49 -1.26 33.31
N ASN A 297 -18.13 -2.43 33.40
CA ASN A 297 -19.59 -2.58 33.48
C ASN A 297 -20.33 -2.12 32.21
N THR A 298 -19.64 -2.07 31.07
CA THR A 298 -20.28 -1.81 29.76
C THR A 298 -21.17 -2.99 29.37
N LYS A 299 -22.34 -2.67 28.79
CA LYS A 299 -23.29 -3.66 28.28
C LYS A 299 -23.95 -3.16 27.00
N GLY A 300 -24.37 -4.10 26.16
CA GLY A 300 -25.15 -3.85 24.96
C GLY A 300 -24.36 -4.10 23.68
N ILE A 301 -25.01 -3.75 22.57
CA ILE A 301 -24.52 -3.97 21.22
C ILE A 301 -23.31 -3.08 20.95
N VAL A 302 -22.24 -3.66 20.40
CA VAL A 302 -21.07 -2.91 19.93
C VAL A 302 -21.48 -2.09 18.71
N ALA A 303 -21.38 -0.77 18.84
CA ALA A 303 -21.67 0.15 17.75
C ALA A 303 -20.75 -0.14 16.56
N GLU A 304 -21.33 -0.15 15.36
CA GLU A 304 -20.56 -0.22 14.12
C GLU A 304 -19.66 1.01 13.99
N GLN A 305 -18.46 0.81 13.46
CA GLN A 305 -17.46 1.84 13.23
C GLN A 305 -17.08 1.84 11.74
N PRO A 306 -16.52 2.94 11.22
CA PRO A 306 -16.00 2.99 9.83
C PRO A 306 -14.75 2.13 9.61
N LEU A 307 -14.33 1.34 10.61
CA LEU A 307 -13.12 0.55 10.61
C LEU A 307 -13.45 -0.92 10.87
N LEU A 308 -12.62 -1.82 10.36
CA LEU A 308 -12.72 -3.25 10.57
C LEU A 308 -12.38 -3.60 12.01
N LEU A 309 -13.34 -4.17 12.74
CA LEU A 309 -13.12 -4.71 14.08
C LEU A 309 -12.37 -6.04 13.99
N THR A 310 -11.22 -6.13 14.64
CA THR A 310 -10.39 -7.35 14.63
C THR A 310 -10.30 -8.01 16.00
N ALA A 311 -10.54 -7.26 17.07
CA ALA A 311 -10.41 -7.80 18.41
C ALA A 311 -11.32 -7.14 19.44
N ILE A 312 -11.73 -7.91 20.46
CA ILE A 312 -12.47 -7.44 21.61
C ILE A 312 -11.84 -8.05 22.86
N PHE A 313 -11.25 -7.25 23.75
CA PHE A 313 -10.61 -7.72 24.98
C PHE A 313 -11.29 -7.23 26.24
N GLY A 314 -11.26 -8.05 27.29
CA GLY A 314 -11.71 -7.67 28.63
C GLY A 314 -11.92 -8.88 29.53
N LYS A 315 -12.68 -8.69 30.60
CA LYS A 315 -13.21 -9.77 31.45
C LYS A 315 -14.72 -9.66 31.53
N GLY A 316 -15.43 -10.76 31.32
CA GLY A 316 -16.89 -10.82 31.24
C GLY A 316 -17.35 -11.65 30.05
N ARG A 317 -18.56 -11.41 29.55
CA ARG A 317 -19.17 -12.25 28.51
C ARG A 317 -19.53 -11.45 27.26
N LEU A 318 -19.26 -12.06 26.11
CA LEU A 318 -19.51 -11.55 24.77
C LEU A 318 -20.43 -12.52 24.02
N LYS A 319 -21.40 -11.98 23.30
CA LYS A 319 -22.25 -12.74 22.38
C LYS A 319 -21.95 -12.34 20.94
N ILE A 320 -21.74 -13.34 20.09
CA ILE A 320 -21.59 -13.18 18.64
C ILE A 320 -22.54 -14.19 17.97
N GLY A 321 -23.55 -13.66 17.29
CA GLY A 321 -24.67 -14.46 16.79
C GLY A 321 -25.37 -15.20 17.92
N ASN A 322 -25.40 -16.53 17.82
CA ASN A 322 -26.04 -17.39 18.83
C ASN A 322 -25.06 -17.93 19.90
N GLN A 323 -23.78 -17.58 19.82
CA GLN A 323 -22.76 -18.07 20.75
C GLN A 323 -22.46 -17.03 21.81
N VAL A 324 -22.46 -17.44 23.08
CA VAL A 324 -21.96 -16.66 24.22
C VAL A 324 -20.62 -17.26 24.65
N LYS A 325 -19.60 -16.40 24.78
CA LYS A 325 -18.23 -16.77 25.16
C LYS A 325 -17.70 -15.79 26.19
N GLU A 326 -16.68 -16.20 26.94
CA GLU A 326 -15.91 -15.26 27.75
C GLU A 326 -15.15 -14.29 26.85
N LEU A 327 -15.01 -13.06 27.31
CA LEU A 327 -14.14 -12.07 26.69
C LEU A 327 -12.69 -12.55 26.76
N PRO A 328 -11.97 -12.62 25.62
CA PRO A 328 -10.56 -12.96 25.64
C PRO A 328 -9.77 -11.82 26.29
N GLN A 329 -8.65 -12.13 26.94
CA GLN A 329 -7.80 -11.11 27.56
C GLN A 329 -6.73 -10.57 26.61
N ASN A 330 -6.43 -11.31 25.54
CA ASN A 330 -5.41 -11.00 24.54
C ASN A 330 -5.73 -11.70 23.21
N PHE A 331 -4.93 -11.42 22.18
CA PHE A 331 -5.11 -12.01 20.85
C PHE A 331 -4.90 -13.54 20.83
N LEU A 332 -4.01 -14.09 21.66
CA LEU A 332 -3.77 -15.54 21.71
C LEU A 332 -5.00 -16.31 22.22
N GLU A 333 -5.76 -15.71 23.13
CA GLU A 333 -7.01 -16.26 23.64
C GLU A 333 -8.19 -16.06 22.67
N GLN A 334 -8.12 -15.08 21.77
CA GLN A 334 -9.19 -14.77 20.84
C GLN A 334 -9.18 -15.75 19.65
N LYS A 335 -10.09 -16.73 19.68
CA LYS A 335 -10.33 -17.70 18.58
C LYS A 335 -11.50 -17.31 17.67
N ILE A 336 -11.72 -16.02 17.46
CA ILE A 336 -12.88 -15.54 16.71
C ILE A 336 -12.48 -15.31 15.25
N ASP A 337 -13.23 -15.94 14.35
CA ASP A 337 -13.16 -15.73 12.92
C ASP A 337 -13.57 -14.30 12.53
N LEU A 338 -12.73 -13.62 11.75
CA LEU A 338 -12.96 -12.23 11.32
C LEU A 338 -14.23 -12.09 10.50
N ASP A 339 -14.55 -13.08 9.66
CA ASP A 339 -15.78 -13.09 8.88
C ASP A 339 -17.02 -13.11 9.79
N SER A 340 -16.95 -13.87 10.88
CA SER A 340 -18.01 -13.92 11.88
C SER A 340 -18.19 -12.57 12.58
N LEU A 341 -17.09 -11.86 12.93
CA LEU A 341 -17.17 -10.50 13.48
C LEU A 341 -17.77 -9.50 12.49
N GLN A 342 -17.47 -9.66 11.20
CA GLN A 342 -17.97 -8.74 10.17
C GLN A 342 -19.43 -8.99 9.80
N LYS A 343 -19.89 -10.25 9.86
CA LYS A 343 -21.27 -10.64 9.51
C LYS A 343 -22.25 -10.51 10.67
N GLN A 344 -21.76 -10.52 11.92
CA GLN A 344 -22.60 -10.57 13.12
C GLN A 344 -22.18 -9.50 14.10
N GLN A 345 -23.13 -8.64 14.48
CA GLN A 345 -22.85 -7.56 15.41
C GLN A 345 -22.58 -8.11 16.82
N PRO A 346 -21.41 -7.86 17.41
CA PRO A 346 -21.10 -8.35 18.76
C PRO A 346 -21.92 -7.62 19.83
N GLU A 347 -22.28 -8.33 20.89
CA GLU A 347 -23.01 -7.80 22.05
C GLU A 347 -22.24 -8.10 23.34
N ILE A 348 -21.87 -7.08 24.10
CA ILE A 348 -21.25 -7.23 25.42
C ILE A 348 -22.38 -7.49 26.42
N ILE A 349 -22.43 -8.70 26.97
CA ILE A 349 -23.45 -9.10 27.94
C ILE A 349 -23.11 -8.53 29.32
N GLU A 350 -21.83 -8.60 29.69
CA GLU A 350 -21.29 -8.00 30.90
C GLU A 350 -19.78 -7.81 30.80
N SER A 351 -19.25 -6.82 31.52
CA SER A 351 -17.81 -6.66 31.71
C SER A 351 -17.48 -6.25 33.14
N SER A 352 -16.43 -6.84 33.73
CA SER A 352 -15.91 -6.46 35.05
C SER A 352 -14.67 -5.56 34.95
N THR A 353 -14.05 -5.50 33.78
CA THR A 353 -12.94 -4.60 33.46
C THR A 353 -13.32 -3.68 32.30
N PRO A 354 -12.56 -2.61 32.03
CA PRO A 354 -12.63 -1.91 30.75
C PRO A 354 -12.56 -2.90 29.58
N VAL A 355 -13.34 -2.64 28.53
CA VAL A 355 -13.38 -3.45 27.31
C VAL A 355 -12.63 -2.71 26.22
N LYS A 356 -11.70 -3.37 25.55
CA LYS A 356 -10.93 -2.81 24.44
C LYS A 356 -11.46 -3.37 23.13
N LEU A 357 -11.97 -2.51 22.27
CA LEU A 357 -12.33 -2.83 20.90
C LEU A 357 -11.16 -2.40 20.01
N VAL A 358 -10.56 -3.33 19.28
CA VAL A 358 -9.38 -3.09 18.45
C VAL A 358 -9.77 -3.20 16.99
N TYR A 359 -9.56 -2.11 16.27
CA TYR A 359 -9.86 -1.97 14.86
C TYR A 359 -8.58 -1.82 14.05
N LEU A 360 -8.55 -2.24 12.79
CA LEU A 360 -7.48 -1.85 11.88
C LEU A 360 -7.67 -0.39 11.44
N ILE A 361 -6.56 0.35 11.35
CA ILE A 361 -6.55 1.69 10.77
C ILE A 361 -5.32 1.85 9.90
N ASN A 362 -5.49 2.45 8.71
CA ASN A 362 -4.40 2.53 7.75
C ASN A 362 -3.32 3.51 8.21
N TRP A 363 -2.17 2.96 8.62
CA TRP A 363 -0.98 3.70 9.06
C TRP A 363 -0.55 4.80 8.08
N HIS A 364 -0.65 4.54 6.76
CA HIS A 364 -0.24 5.51 5.75
C HIS A 364 -1.09 6.78 5.76
N LEU A 365 -2.35 6.68 6.20
CA LEU A 365 -3.30 7.78 6.29
C LEU A 365 -3.23 8.53 7.63
N VAL A 366 -3.00 7.81 8.72
CA VAL A 366 -3.15 8.38 10.08
C VAL A 366 -1.84 8.55 10.85
N LYS A 367 -0.68 8.26 10.24
CA LYS A 367 0.61 8.50 10.90
C LYS A 367 0.73 9.95 11.37
N PRO A 368 1.13 10.21 12.63
CA PRO A 368 1.43 11.56 13.08
C PRO A 368 2.57 12.17 12.27
N LYS A 369 2.48 13.48 12.07
CA LYS A 369 3.48 14.34 11.43
C LYS A 369 3.96 15.38 12.44
N ASN A 370 4.93 16.20 12.08
CA ASN A 370 5.36 17.32 12.94
C ASN A 370 4.21 18.29 13.23
N ASN A 371 3.40 18.57 12.20
CA ASN A 371 2.17 19.36 12.30
C ASN A 371 1.00 18.51 11.86
N ASN A 372 -0.03 18.42 12.70
CA ASN A 372 -1.22 17.64 12.42
C ASN A 372 -2.46 18.51 12.48
N TYR A 373 -3.39 18.22 11.57
CA TYR A 373 -4.70 18.86 11.50
C TYR A 373 -5.74 17.77 11.70
N VAL A 374 -6.51 17.85 12.78
CA VAL A 374 -7.58 16.89 13.07
C VAL A 374 -8.90 17.62 13.15
N SER A 375 -9.91 17.10 12.45
CA SER A 375 -11.25 17.66 12.47
C SER A 375 -12.32 16.62 12.76
N PHE A 376 -13.34 17.07 13.47
CA PHE A 376 -14.53 16.31 13.83
C PHE A 376 -15.74 17.06 13.32
N ASN A 377 -16.61 16.40 12.59
CA ASN A 377 -17.91 16.94 12.23
C ASN A 377 -19.00 15.97 12.66
N GLY A 378 -19.85 16.38 13.60
CA GLY A 378 -20.80 15.46 14.20
C GLY A 378 -21.61 15.98 15.37
N LYS A 379 -22.28 15.06 16.06
CA LYS A 379 -23.05 15.31 17.28
C LYS A 379 -22.16 15.15 18.51
N ASN A 380 -22.31 16.06 19.46
CA ASN A 380 -21.60 16.05 20.76
C ASN A 380 -20.07 16.09 20.66
N VAL A 381 -19.49 16.48 19.52
CA VAL A 381 -18.03 16.52 19.35
C VAL A 381 -17.35 17.57 20.21
N LYS A 382 -18.05 18.62 20.64
CA LYS A 382 -17.52 19.60 21.61
C LYS A 382 -17.33 19.03 23.02
N LEU A 383 -17.92 17.86 23.30
CA LEU A 383 -17.73 17.15 24.56
C LEU A 383 -16.51 16.23 24.53
N CYS A 384 -15.89 16.08 23.35
CA CYS A 384 -14.68 15.30 23.20
C CYS A 384 -13.44 16.18 23.36
N ASN A 385 -12.42 15.65 24.02
CA ASN A 385 -11.09 16.22 24.04
C ASN A 385 -10.20 15.44 23.07
N ILE A 386 -9.38 16.16 22.30
CA ILE A 386 -8.35 15.53 21.46
C ILE A 386 -6.96 16.03 21.85
N ARG A 387 -6.02 15.10 21.87
CA ARG A 387 -4.60 15.39 22.10
C ARG A 387 -3.72 14.42 21.32
N LEU A 388 -2.47 14.82 21.13
CA LEU A 388 -1.39 13.87 20.86
C LEU A 388 -0.77 13.44 22.18
N ALA A 389 -0.49 12.15 22.32
CA ALA A 389 0.26 11.63 23.46
C ALA A 389 1.29 10.61 23.03
N THR A 390 2.33 10.47 23.85
CA THR A 390 3.28 9.37 23.74
C THR A 390 2.54 8.05 23.89
N VAL A 391 2.83 7.10 23.00
CA VAL A 391 2.25 5.76 23.10
C VAL A 391 2.70 5.10 24.42
N PRO A 392 1.77 4.54 25.22
CA PRO A 392 2.10 3.92 26.49
C PRO A 392 3.14 2.80 26.39
N GLU A 393 3.87 2.58 27.48
CA GLU A 393 4.82 1.48 27.59
C GLU A 393 4.10 0.13 27.34
N GLY A 394 4.68 -0.70 26.47
CA GLY A 394 4.09 -1.96 26.01
C GLY A 394 3.28 -1.87 24.71
N LEU A 395 2.93 -0.67 24.24
CA LEU A 395 2.35 -0.45 22.91
C LEU A 395 3.40 0.12 21.95
N ARG A 396 3.19 -0.06 20.65
CA ARG A 396 4.00 0.56 19.59
C ARG A 396 3.11 1.35 18.65
N VAL A 397 3.66 2.29 17.88
CA VAL A 397 2.85 3.07 16.92
C VAL A 397 2.55 2.27 15.65
N SER A 398 3.56 1.54 15.15
CA SER A 398 3.46 0.65 14.01
C SER A 398 4.61 -0.35 13.99
N ARG A 399 4.53 -1.36 13.11
CA ARG A 399 5.59 -2.35 12.88
C ARG A 399 6.11 -2.12 11.48
N GLN A 400 7.25 -1.47 11.35
CA GLN A 400 7.90 -1.30 10.04
C GLN A 400 9.16 -2.16 10.03
N ILE A 401 9.16 -3.27 9.29
CA ILE A 401 10.44 -3.88 8.87
C ILE A 401 10.97 -2.99 7.76
N THR A 402 11.81 -2.04 8.15
CA THR A 402 12.63 -1.32 7.18
C THR A 402 13.88 -2.17 6.99
N LEU A 403 14.08 -2.77 5.81
CA LEU A 403 15.41 -3.24 5.45
C LEU A 403 16.32 -2.02 5.51
N PRO A 404 17.39 -2.01 6.32
CA PRO A 404 18.28 -0.86 6.40
C PRO A 404 19.11 -0.85 5.12
N VAL A 405 18.57 -0.23 4.07
CA VAL A 405 19.27 0.06 2.82
C VAL A 405 19.54 1.55 2.73
N ASN A 406 20.76 1.91 2.35
CA ASN A 406 21.13 3.30 2.17
C ASN A 406 20.33 3.84 0.98
N ALA A 407 19.50 4.86 1.22
CA ALA A 407 18.56 5.38 0.22
C ALA A 407 19.28 5.92 -1.02
N ARG A 408 20.42 6.63 -0.85
CA ARG A 408 21.23 7.15 -1.96
C ARG A 408 21.82 5.99 -2.77
N VAL A 409 22.42 5.01 -2.10
CA VAL A 409 23.01 3.84 -2.78
C VAL A 409 21.95 3.08 -3.55
N SER A 410 20.80 2.81 -2.93
CA SER A 410 19.69 2.07 -3.55
C SER A 410 19.15 2.81 -4.76
N GLN A 411 18.91 4.11 -4.65
CA GLN A 411 18.41 4.93 -5.75
C GLN A 411 19.42 5.00 -6.90
N THR A 412 20.72 5.19 -6.60
CA THR A 412 21.77 5.26 -7.61
C THR A 412 21.99 3.92 -8.31
N ASN A 413 22.11 2.83 -7.56
CA ASN A 413 22.23 1.49 -8.12
C ASN A 413 21.04 1.17 -9.02
N TYR A 414 19.84 1.50 -8.57
CA TYR A 414 18.63 1.25 -9.32
C TYR A 414 18.54 2.08 -10.61
N ALA A 415 18.85 3.38 -10.56
CA ALA A 415 18.86 4.23 -11.74
C ALA A 415 19.85 3.71 -12.79
N HIS A 416 21.05 3.32 -12.36
CA HIS A 416 22.05 2.70 -13.23
C HIS A 416 21.59 1.36 -13.78
N PHE A 417 20.92 0.56 -12.95
CA PHE A 417 20.40 -0.73 -13.37
C PHE A 417 19.45 -0.60 -14.55
N ILE A 418 18.50 0.32 -14.46
CA ILE A 418 17.48 0.54 -15.50
C ILE A 418 18.10 1.14 -16.77
N SER A 419 19.05 2.06 -16.66
CA SER A 419 19.63 2.73 -17.84
C SER A 419 20.56 1.83 -18.65
N CYS A 420 21.22 0.87 -18.00
CA CYS A 420 22.34 0.14 -18.61
C CYS A 420 22.25 -1.39 -18.43
N ARG A 421 21.06 -1.92 -18.12
CA ARG A 421 20.84 -3.36 -17.86
C ARG A 421 21.46 -4.29 -18.91
N PHE A 422 21.35 -3.91 -20.18
CA PHE A 422 21.86 -4.67 -21.31
C PHE A 422 23.38 -4.96 -21.22
N LEU A 423 24.15 -4.16 -20.48
CA LEU A 423 25.60 -4.35 -20.33
C LEU A 423 25.99 -5.57 -19.49
N TRP A 424 25.11 -6.05 -18.61
CA TRP A 424 25.39 -7.18 -17.72
C TRP A 424 24.29 -8.24 -17.72
N GLN A 425 23.16 -8.01 -18.40
CA GLN A 425 22.04 -8.95 -18.46
C GLN A 425 22.46 -10.34 -18.97
N ASP A 426 23.24 -10.41 -20.04
CA ASP A 426 23.71 -11.69 -20.59
C ASP A 426 24.63 -12.43 -19.60
N LYS A 427 25.50 -11.70 -18.90
CA LYS A 427 26.35 -12.29 -17.86
C LYS A 427 25.51 -12.82 -16.70
N LEU A 428 24.51 -12.05 -16.23
CA LEU A 428 23.61 -12.50 -15.17
C LEU A 428 22.82 -13.76 -15.57
N GLN A 429 22.24 -13.78 -16.78
CA GLN A 429 21.45 -14.92 -17.27
C GLN A 429 22.30 -16.20 -17.41
N ASN A 430 23.54 -16.05 -17.85
CA ASN A 430 24.46 -17.17 -18.08
C ASN A 430 25.32 -17.53 -16.86
N SER A 431 25.19 -16.81 -15.74
CA SER A 431 25.98 -17.09 -14.53
C SER A 431 25.66 -18.48 -13.98
N THR A 432 26.67 -19.32 -13.79
CA THR A 432 26.54 -20.67 -13.21
C THR A 432 27.20 -20.78 -11.84
N SER A 433 27.99 -19.78 -11.48
CA SER A 433 28.69 -19.69 -10.21
C SER A 433 28.70 -18.24 -9.70
N VAL A 434 29.01 -18.06 -8.43
CA VAL A 434 29.24 -16.72 -7.87
C VAL A 434 30.43 -16.00 -8.53
N SER A 435 31.44 -16.73 -9.04
CA SER A 435 32.53 -16.12 -9.78
C SER A 435 32.01 -15.38 -11.02
N ASP A 436 31.02 -15.97 -11.71
CA ASP A 436 30.38 -15.35 -12.88
C ASP A 436 29.59 -14.09 -12.48
N LEU A 437 28.99 -14.09 -11.28
CA LEU A 437 28.30 -12.91 -10.74
C LEU A 437 29.27 -11.75 -10.47
N LEU A 438 30.49 -12.01 -9.96
CA LEU A 438 31.46 -10.96 -9.66
C LEU A 438 31.88 -10.17 -10.91
N GLU A 439 31.91 -10.80 -12.08
CA GLU A 439 32.15 -10.10 -13.34
C GLU A 439 31.02 -9.10 -13.66
N ALA A 440 29.76 -9.50 -13.45
CA ALA A 440 28.63 -8.59 -13.60
C ALA A 440 28.69 -7.44 -12.58
N VAL A 441 29.13 -7.72 -11.34
CA VAL A 441 29.30 -6.71 -10.27
C VAL A 441 30.36 -5.69 -10.66
N GLN A 442 31.47 -6.16 -11.20
CA GLN A 442 32.57 -5.30 -11.66
C GLN A 442 32.10 -4.36 -12.77
N ILE A 443 31.43 -4.90 -13.80
CA ILE A 443 30.91 -4.10 -14.92
C ILE A 443 29.90 -3.08 -14.41
N PHE A 444 29.00 -3.48 -13.52
CA PHE A 444 27.98 -2.60 -12.97
C PHE A 444 28.59 -1.38 -12.27
N TYR A 445 29.52 -1.56 -11.34
CA TYR A 445 30.14 -0.41 -10.68
C TYR A 445 31.06 0.38 -11.61
N ALA A 446 31.84 -0.27 -12.48
CA ALA A 446 32.73 0.41 -13.41
C ALA A 446 31.98 1.39 -14.33
N THR A 447 30.81 0.97 -14.81
CA THR A 447 29.97 1.74 -15.73
C THR A 447 29.02 2.72 -15.04
N ASN A 448 28.93 2.71 -13.70
CA ASN A 448 28.03 3.59 -12.97
C ASN A 448 28.50 5.06 -13.10
N PRO A 449 27.70 5.97 -13.70
CA PRO A 449 28.13 7.33 -13.99
C PRO A 449 28.04 8.26 -12.76
N VAL A 450 27.37 7.83 -11.69
CA VAL A 450 27.10 8.67 -10.52
C VAL A 450 28.17 8.49 -9.44
N TYR A 451 28.76 7.30 -9.33
CA TYR A 451 29.80 7.03 -8.34
C TYR A 451 31.16 7.56 -8.76
N THR A 452 31.90 8.10 -7.80
CA THR A 452 33.32 8.40 -7.94
C THR A 452 34.15 7.12 -8.07
N ASP A 453 35.37 7.20 -8.61
CA ASP A 453 36.24 6.02 -8.73
C ASP A 453 36.56 5.37 -7.39
N LEU A 454 36.65 6.18 -6.32
CA LEU A 454 36.81 5.70 -4.95
C LEU A 454 35.58 4.92 -4.48
N GLU A 455 34.38 5.45 -4.68
CA GLU A 455 33.12 4.77 -4.33
C GLU A 455 32.98 3.46 -5.12
N LYS A 456 33.29 3.45 -6.43
CA LYS A 456 33.24 2.25 -7.27
C LYS A 456 34.13 1.14 -6.71
N ALA A 457 35.39 1.46 -6.39
CA ALA A 457 36.32 0.51 -5.82
C ALA A 457 35.85 0.00 -4.45
N GLN A 458 35.40 0.90 -3.57
CA GLN A 458 34.91 0.55 -2.24
C GLN A 458 33.66 -0.35 -2.28
N TYR A 459 32.68 -0.01 -3.12
CA TYR A 459 31.44 -0.76 -3.24
C TYR A 459 31.63 -2.13 -3.88
N TYR A 460 32.53 -2.23 -4.86
CA TYR A 460 32.93 -3.52 -5.43
C TYR A 460 33.57 -4.42 -4.36
N GLU A 461 34.55 -3.92 -3.61
CA GLU A 461 35.23 -4.72 -2.59
C GLU A 461 34.31 -5.11 -1.42
N LEU A 462 33.41 -4.22 -0.98
CA LEU A 462 32.38 -4.55 0.01
C LEU A 462 31.44 -5.66 -0.50
N THR A 463 30.97 -5.52 -1.74
CA THR A 463 30.11 -6.52 -2.39
C THR A 463 30.81 -7.87 -2.43
N LYS A 464 32.03 -7.91 -2.96
CA LYS A 464 32.84 -9.13 -3.07
C LYS A 464 33.08 -9.77 -1.71
N THR A 465 33.47 -8.98 -0.71
CA THR A 465 33.73 -9.47 0.64
C THR A 465 32.48 -10.10 1.27
N ASN A 466 31.34 -9.41 1.18
CA ASN A 466 30.10 -9.91 1.77
C ASN A 466 29.58 -11.15 1.03
N LEU A 467 29.67 -11.17 -0.29
CA LEU A 467 29.30 -12.31 -1.13
C LEU A 467 30.15 -13.55 -0.77
N CYS A 468 31.47 -13.40 -0.66
CA CYS A 468 32.36 -14.49 -0.24
C CYS A 468 32.04 -14.99 1.19
N LYS A 469 31.72 -14.09 2.13
CA LYS A 469 31.35 -14.48 3.50
C LYS A 469 30.08 -15.32 3.57
N LEU A 470 29.05 -14.97 2.78
CA LEU A 470 27.81 -15.74 2.70
C LEU A 470 27.99 -17.16 2.18
N LEU A 471 28.99 -17.36 1.34
CA LEU A 471 29.27 -18.65 0.70
C LEU A 471 30.25 -19.50 1.50
N ASN A 472 30.78 -18.97 2.61
CA ASN A 472 31.64 -19.71 3.54
C ASN A 472 30.86 -20.30 4.72
N THR A 473 29.53 -20.39 4.64
CA THR A 473 28.67 -20.92 5.69
C THR A 473 28.28 -22.38 5.43
N ALA A 474 27.75 -23.08 6.44
CA ALA A 474 27.33 -24.49 6.32
C ALA A 474 26.19 -24.70 5.28
N THR A 475 25.55 -23.63 4.82
CA THR A 475 24.45 -23.62 3.85
C THR A 475 24.87 -23.12 2.45
N ALA A 476 26.17 -22.94 2.21
CA ALA A 476 26.75 -22.30 1.03
C ALA A 476 26.14 -22.71 -0.32
N ALA A 477 25.95 -24.00 -0.58
CA ALA A 477 25.41 -24.47 -1.87
C ALA A 477 23.96 -24.02 -2.10
N LYS A 478 23.11 -24.09 -1.05
CA LYS A 478 21.72 -23.60 -1.11
C LYS A 478 21.70 -22.08 -1.26
N THR A 479 22.61 -21.38 -0.58
CA THR A 479 22.76 -19.93 -0.66
C THR A 479 23.21 -19.48 -2.06
N GLU A 480 24.14 -20.21 -2.69
CA GLU A 480 24.63 -19.93 -4.04
C GLU A 480 23.52 -20.08 -5.09
N ASP A 481 22.77 -21.18 -5.04
CA ASP A 481 21.64 -21.40 -5.94
C ASP A 481 20.57 -20.31 -5.80
N SER A 482 20.22 -19.94 -4.57
CA SER A 482 19.27 -18.86 -4.30
C SER A 482 19.78 -17.51 -4.82
N LEU A 483 21.06 -17.18 -4.62
CA LEU A 483 21.66 -15.94 -5.10
C LEU A 483 21.71 -15.88 -6.64
N LEU A 484 22.10 -16.96 -7.30
CA LEU A 484 22.10 -17.06 -8.76
C LEU A 484 20.69 -16.90 -9.31
N ASN A 485 19.70 -17.56 -8.70
CA ASN A 485 18.30 -17.45 -9.08
C ASN A 485 17.77 -16.02 -8.88
N LEU A 486 18.14 -15.36 -7.78
CA LEU A 486 17.76 -13.97 -7.48
C LEU A 486 18.36 -12.99 -8.52
N CYS A 487 19.65 -13.14 -8.82
CA CYS A 487 20.35 -12.33 -9.82
C CYS A 487 19.79 -12.52 -11.25
N LYS A 488 19.49 -13.76 -11.65
CA LYS A 488 18.91 -14.10 -12.97
C LYS A 488 17.50 -13.58 -13.15
N ASN A 489 16.67 -13.68 -12.12
CA ASN A 489 15.29 -13.26 -12.21
C ASN A 489 15.12 -11.75 -12.04
N GLY A 490 16.16 -11.03 -11.60
CA GLY A 490 16.26 -9.58 -11.73
C GLY A 490 16.13 -8.88 -10.39
N HIS A 491 17.21 -8.87 -9.62
CA HIS A 491 17.29 -8.27 -8.28
C HIS A 491 18.72 -7.83 -7.94
N PHE A 492 19.53 -7.69 -8.98
CA PHE A 492 20.96 -7.58 -8.87
C PHE A 492 21.37 -6.28 -8.17
N GLU A 493 20.85 -5.15 -8.62
CA GLU A 493 21.12 -3.81 -8.11
C GLU A 493 20.70 -3.56 -6.66
N PHE A 494 19.62 -4.20 -6.22
CA PHE A 494 19.19 -4.10 -4.83
C PHE A 494 20.03 -5.03 -3.93
N LEU A 495 20.36 -6.24 -4.39
CA LEU A 495 21.31 -7.11 -3.69
C LEU A 495 22.66 -6.38 -3.48
N LEU A 496 23.15 -5.68 -4.50
CA LEU A 496 24.31 -4.79 -4.39
C LEU A 496 24.12 -3.71 -3.32
N SER A 497 22.94 -3.10 -3.27
CA SER A 497 22.61 -2.08 -2.27
C SER A 497 22.59 -2.62 -0.84
N LEU A 498 22.08 -3.84 -0.66
CA LEU A 498 22.14 -4.55 0.62
C LEU A 498 23.58 -4.87 1.01
N PHE A 499 24.40 -5.38 0.08
CA PHE A 499 25.80 -5.70 0.34
C PHE A 499 26.63 -4.48 0.71
N ILE A 500 26.31 -3.29 0.19
CA ILE A 500 26.97 -2.05 0.59
C ILE A 500 26.47 -1.61 1.98
N THR A 501 25.19 -1.79 2.29
CA THR A 501 24.59 -1.20 3.49
C THR A 501 24.75 -2.08 4.74
N LEU A 502 24.75 -3.40 4.58
CA LEU A 502 24.68 -4.35 5.68
C LEU A 502 26.00 -5.11 5.85
N GLN A 503 26.31 -5.41 7.11
CA GLN A 503 27.35 -6.37 7.43
C GLN A 503 26.88 -7.80 7.11
N ALA A 504 27.82 -8.68 6.73
CA ALA A 504 27.54 -10.05 6.32
C ALA A 504 26.62 -10.82 7.27
N ASP A 505 26.83 -10.72 8.59
CA ASP A 505 26.05 -11.45 9.59
C ASP A 505 24.57 -11.04 9.60
N LYS A 506 24.29 -9.75 9.41
CA LYS A 506 22.92 -9.23 9.28
C LYS A 506 22.28 -9.67 7.96
N LEU A 507 23.08 -9.80 6.91
CA LEU A 507 22.59 -10.28 5.62
C LEU A 507 22.24 -11.77 5.66
N HIS A 508 23.06 -12.58 6.33
CA HIS A 508 22.79 -14.00 6.53
C HIS A 508 21.47 -14.20 7.28
N GLN A 509 21.29 -13.48 8.40
CA GLN A 509 20.04 -13.53 9.17
C GLN A 509 18.82 -13.14 8.32
N LEU A 510 18.95 -12.11 7.48
CA LEU A 510 17.89 -11.67 6.57
C LEU A 510 17.56 -12.70 5.49
N LEU A 511 18.57 -13.33 4.89
CA LEU A 511 18.36 -14.35 3.86
C LEU A 511 17.76 -15.64 4.45
N GLU A 512 18.14 -16.02 5.68
CA GLU A 512 17.53 -17.15 6.39
C GLU A 512 16.07 -16.90 6.78
N THR A 513 15.71 -15.65 7.11
CA THR A 513 14.32 -15.29 7.47
C THR A 513 13.44 -15.00 6.25
N ALA A 514 14.02 -14.61 5.12
CA ALA A 514 13.28 -14.30 3.90
C ALA A 514 12.77 -15.54 3.13
N GLY A 515 13.19 -16.75 3.52
CA GLY A 515 12.83 -18.00 2.84
C GLY A 515 13.51 -18.13 1.49
#